data_AF-A0A8X8XDA8-F1
#
_entry.id   AF-A0A8X8XDA8-F1
#
_cell.length_a   1.000
_cell.length_b   1.000
_cell.length_c   1.000
_cell.angle_alpha   90.00
_cell.angle_beta   90.00
_cell.angle_gamma   90.00
#
_symmetry.space_group_name_H-M   'P 1'
#
loop_
_entity.id
_entity.type
_entity.pdbx_description
1 polymer ?
#
loop_
_entity_poly.entity_id
_entity_poly.type
_entity_poly.pdbx_seq_one_letter_code
_entity_poly.pdbx_strand_id
1 'polypeptide(L)'
;MYESLGLSKNDLITVLLSRPTLIPRTNLNEEKIDYIRRTGGLSEDDYLGLIGCSPLVLTLSVDKVQRNMTYILGTMKLPASVVVHNPFLIFFNLERVLKPRFQIACKIEDMGLAPQIKGPLLLRAMRMSDKRFTKAFISCHPESVAKELLTAYKDAKCVKRLAESSKKNLHTGFPF
;
A
#
# COMPACT_ATOMS: atom_id res chain seq x y z
N MET A 1 19.04 -13.23 14.11
CA MET A 1 17.69 -13.09 13.52
C MET A 1 17.14 -11.66 13.57
N TYR A 2 17.30 -10.89 14.67
CA TYR A 2 16.72 -9.54 14.76
C TYR A 2 17.74 -8.40 14.63
N GLU A 3 19.02 -8.63 14.91
CA GLU A 3 20.11 -7.67 14.63
C GLU A 3 20.20 -7.35 13.12
N SER A 4 19.78 -8.28 12.27
CA SER A 4 19.70 -8.09 10.82
C SER A 4 18.66 -7.03 10.41
N LEU A 5 17.67 -6.72 11.27
CA LEU A 5 16.74 -5.61 11.08
C LEU A 5 17.40 -4.23 11.32
N GLY A 6 18.64 -4.18 11.79
CA GLY A 6 19.30 -2.92 12.15
C GLY A 6 18.69 -2.23 13.38
N LEU A 7 17.88 -2.95 14.16
CA LEU A 7 17.23 -2.43 15.37
C LEU A 7 18.08 -2.73 16.61
N SER A 8 18.11 -1.80 17.55
CA SER A 8 18.66 -2.09 18.88
C SER A 8 17.77 -3.10 19.62
N LYS A 9 18.34 -3.78 20.63
CA LYS A 9 17.57 -4.70 21.48
C LYS A 9 16.37 -4.02 22.14
N ASN A 10 16.49 -2.75 22.51
CA ASN A 10 15.42 -1.97 23.13
C ASN A 10 14.31 -1.61 22.13
N ASP A 11 14.68 -1.27 20.89
CA ASP A 11 13.71 -1.01 19.82
C ASP A 11 12.95 -2.28 19.44
N LEU A 12 13.65 -3.41 19.40
CA LEU A 12 13.05 -4.72 19.17
C LEU A 12 12.04 -5.06 20.26
N ILE A 13 12.40 -4.90 21.53
CA ILE A 13 11.47 -5.12 22.65
C ILE A 13 10.23 -4.24 22.48
N THR A 14 10.42 -2.97 22.12
CA THR A 14 9.33 -2.02 21.89
C THR A 14 8.41 -2.47 20.73
N VAL A 15 8.99 -2.89 19.61
CA VAL A 15 8.26 -3.44 18.46
C VAL A 15 7.46 -4.69 18.85
N LEU A 16 8.08 -5.62 19.58
CA LEU A 16 7.44 -6.87 20.00
C LEU A 16 6.35 -6.65 21.05
N LEU A 17 6.57 -5.74 22.02
CA LEU A 17 5.56 -5.35 23.00
C LEU A 17 4.37 -4.65 22.34
N SER A 18 4.62 -3.79 21.34
CA SER A 18 3.56 -3.11 20.61
C SER A 18 2.71 -4.08 19.78
N ARG A 19 3.32 -5.13 19.22
CA ARG A 19 2.66 -6.09 18.31
C ARG A 19 3.17 -7.52 18.51
N PRO A 20 2.75 -8.22 19.59
CA PRO A 20 3.18 -9.60 19.88
C PRO A 20 2.84 -10.58 18.74
N THR A 21 1.81 -10.26 17.95
CA THR A 21 1.39 -11.07 16.80
C THR A 21 2.41 -11.14 15.66
N LEU A 22 3.49 -10.37 15.69
CA LEU A 22 4.59 -10.48 14.72
C LEU A 22 5.31 -11.82 14.84
N ILE A 23 5.50 -12.33 16.05
CA ILE A 23 6.25 -13.58 16.28
C ILE A 23 5.64 -14.76 15.50
N PRO A 24 4.31 -15.05 15.59
CA PRO A 24 3.73 -16.16 14.84
C PRO A 24 3.47 -15.87 13.36
N ARG A 25 3.44 -14.59 12.93
CA ARG A 25 2.99 -14.20 11.57
C ARG A 25 4.12 -13.85 10.62
N THR A 26 5.36 -13.88 11.08
CA THR A 26 6.49 -13.35 10.31
C THR A 26 7.63 -14.34 10.32
N ASN A 27 8.01 -14.82 9.13
CA ASN A 27 9.30 -15.46 8.95
C ASN A 27 10.31 -14.37 8.59
N LEU A 28 11.11 -13.95 9.58
CA LEU A 28 12.12 -12.89 9.46
C LEU A 28 13.46 -13.49 9.04
N ASN A 29 13.54 -13.97 7.80
CA ASN A 29 14.82 -14.35 7.20
C ASN A 29 15.60 -13.10 6.75
N GLU A 30 16.93 -13.18 6.83
CA GLU A 30 17.83 -12.06 6.52
C GLU A 30 17.66 -11.58 5.08
N GLU A 31 17.43 -12.49 4.14
CA GLU A 31 17.17 -12.16 2.73
C GLU A 31 15.93 -11.29 2.55
N LYS A 32 14.83 -11.57 3.25
CA LYS A 32 13.61 -10.75 3.17
C LYS A 32 13.85 -9.37 3.77
N ILE A 33 14.57 -9.32 4.89
CA ILE A 33 14.89 -8.07 5.57
C ILE A 33 15.73 -7.18 4.66
N ASP A 34 16.81 -7.73 4.10
CA ASP A 34 17.67 -7.05 3.15
C ASP A 34 16.90 -6.61 1.90
N TYR A 35 15.97 -7.45 1.42
CA TYR A 35 15.11 -7.07 0.31
C TYR A 35 14.21 -5.88 0.65
N ILE A 36 13.48 -5.93 1.77
CA ILE A 36 12.57 -4.84 2.18
C ILE A 36 13.38 -3.56 2.40
N ARG A 37 14.56 -3.65 3.01
CA ARG A 37 15.50 -2.55 3.21
C ARG A 37 15.88 -1.90 1.87
N ARG A 38 16.25 -2.69 0.86
CA ARG A 38 16.61 -2.19 -0.47
C ARG A 38 15.41 -1.79 -1.34
N THR A 39 14.18 -2.07 -0.90
CA THR A 39 12.99 -1.85 -1.72
C THR A 39 12.70 -0.36 -1.84
N GLY A 40 12.57 0.11 -3.08
CA GLY A 40 12.12 1.48 -3.35
C GLY A 40 13.14 2.56 -2.99
N GLY A 41 14.43 2.23 -2.89
CA GLY A 41 15.47 3.22 -2.62
C GLY A 41 15.32 3.92 -1.27
N LEU A 42 14.71 3.24 -0.28
CA LEU A 42 14.69 3.72 1.09
C LEU A 42 16.13 3.90 1.60
N SER A 43 16.38 5.01 2.29
CA SER A 43 17.58 5.12 3.12
C SER A 43 17.47 4.18 4.33
N GLU A 44 18.58 3.89 5.01
CA GLU A 44 18.53 3.10 6.26
C GLU A 44 17.61 3.77 7.30
N ASP A 45 17.65 5.10 7.41
CA ASP A 45 16.80 5.86 8.32
C ASP A 45 15.31 5.74 7.96
N ASP A 46 14.96 5.81 6.67
CA ASP A 46 13.58 5.62 6.20
C ASP A 46 13.08 4.20 6.48
N TYR A 47 13.94 3.20 6.27
CA TYR A 47 13.63 1.81 6.56
C TYR A 47 13.39 1.61 8.06
N LEU A 48 14.30 2.07 8.92
CA LEU A 48 14.15 1.98 10.37
C LEU A 48 12.92 2.75 10.85
N GLY A 49 12.66 3.94 10.29
CA GLY A 49 11.45 4.72 10.56
C GLY A 49 10.18 3.97 10.17
N LEU A 50 10.16 3.31 9.00
CA LEU A 50 9.03 2.51 8.53
C LEU A 50 8.76 1.33 9.46
N ILE A 51 9.80 0.60 9.87
CA ILE A 51 9.66 -0.55 10.78
C ILE A 51 9.28 -0.10 12.20
N GLY A 52 9.84 1.00 12.70
CA GLY A 52 9.49 1.57 13.99
C GLY A 52 8.03 2.04 14.05
N CYS A 53 7.55 2.68 12.97
CA CYS A 53 6.17 3.16 12.88
C CYS A 53 5.17 2.05 12.56
N SER A 54 5.55 1.07 11.75
CA SER A 54 4.66 -0.01 11.31
C SER A 54 5.41 -1.32 11.12
N PRO A 55 5.68 -2.04 12.22
CA PRO A 55 6.43 -3.29 12.13
C PRO A 55 5.62 -4.40 11.42
N LEU A 56 4.30 -4.19 11.25
CA LEU A 56 3.44 -5.06 10.45
C LEU A 56 3.82 -5.12 8.96
N VAL A 57 4.62 -4.18 8.45
CA VAL A 57 5.14 -4.27 7.07
C VAL A 57 5.93 -5.56 6.87
N LEU A 58 6.61 -6.04 7.92
CA LEU A 58 7.38 -7.29 7.89
C LEU A 58 6.49 -8.52 7.67
N THR A 59 5.19 -8.45 8.00
CA THR A 59 4.22 -9.54 7.75
C THR A 59 3.82 -9.66 6.28
N LEU A 60 4.08 -8.63 5.46
CA LEU A 60 3.75 -8.65 4.05
C LEU A 60 4.73 -9.53 3.27
N SER A 61 4.30 -10.03 2.10
CA SER A 61 5.23 -10.67 1.17
C SER A 61 6.15 -9.62 0.55
N VAL A 62 7.39 -10.03 0.26
CA VAL A 62 8.38 -9.22 -0.46
C VAL A 62 7.78 -8.59 -1.73
N ASP A 63 7.13 -9.43 -2.53
CA ASP A 63 6.44 -9.05 -3.76
C ASP A 63 5.37 -7.97 -3.56
N LYS A 64 4.61 -8.01 -2.45
CA LYS A 64 3.61 -6.98 -2.16
C LYS A 64 4.27 -5.66 -1.82
N VAL A 65 5.31 -5.68 -0.97
CA VAL A 65 6.05 -4.46 -0.61
C VAL A 65 6.65 -3.85 -1.87
N GLN A 66 7.35 -4.65 -2.67
CA GLN A 66 7.97 -4.21 -3.92
C GLN A 66 6.98 -3.58 -4.88
N ARG A 67 5.90 -4.28 -5.25
CA ARG A 67 4.92 -3.76 -6.23
C ARG A 67 4.26 -2.46 -5.76
N ASN A 68 3.93 -2.35 -4.48
CA ASN A 68 3.35 -1.11 -3.96
C ASN A 68 4.37 0.02 -3.97
N MET A 69 5.60 -0.21 -3.49
CA MET A 69 6.67 0.78 -3.49
C MET A 69 6.99 1.26 -4.91
N THR A 70 7.19 0.34 -5.86
CA THR A 70 7.44 0.69 -7.27
C THR A 70 6.33 1.56 -7.84
N TYR A 71 5.06 1.24 -7.56
CA TYR A 71 3.95 2.04 -8.06
C TYR A 71 3.87 3.42 -7.38
N ILE A 72 4.04 3.48 -6.07
CA ILE A 72 3.95 4.72 -5.30
C ILE A 72 5.07 5.70 -5.70
N LEU A 73 6.31 5.23 -5.75
CA LEU A 73 7.46 6.07 -6.08
C LEU A 73 7.53 6.35 -7.58
N GLY A 74 7.31 5.33 -8.41
CA GLY A 74 7.47 5.39 -9.85
C GLY A 74 6.30 6.05 -10.58
N THR A 75 5.07 5.68 -10.23
CA THR A 75 3.85 6.15 -10.91
C THR A 75 3.18 7.29 -10.16
N MET A 76 2.97 7.16 -8.84
CA MET A 76 2.35 8.22 -8.05
C MET A 76 3.30 9.38 -7.73
N LYS A 77 4.60 9.21 -8.00
CA LYS A 77 5.66 10.19 -7.75
C LYS A 77 5.69 10.70 -6.31
N LEU A 78 5.24 9.87 -5.35
CA LEU A 78 5.32 10.21 -3.94
C LEU A 78 6.73 9.89 -3.44
N PRO A 79 7.36 10.75 -2.63
CA PRO A 79 8.65 10.45 -2.04
C PRO A 79 8.53 9.35 -0.98
N ALA A 80 9.63 8.64 -0.73
CA ALA A 80 9.68 7.54 0.24
C ALA A 80 9.26 7.97 1.65
N SER A 81 9.62 9.19 2.07
CA SER A 81 9.22 9.79 3.35
C SER A 81 7.70 9.83 3.55
N VAL A 82 6.92 10.04 2.49
CA VAL A 82 5.45 9.99 2.57
C VAL A 82 4.98 8.58 2.92
N VAL A 83 5.64 7.54 2.42
CA VAL A 83 5.33 6.14 2.74
C VAL A 83 5.70 5.82 4.19
N VAL A 84 6.85 6.28 4.67
CA VAL A 84 7.28 6.13 6.07
C VAL A 84 6.23 6.70 7.03
N HIS A 85 5.72 7.90 6.75
CA HIS A 85 4.66 8.52 7.55
C HIS A 85 3.26 7.93 7.30
N ASN A 86 3.04 7.24 6.16
CA ASN A 86 1.76 6.68 5.75
C ASN A 86 1.89 5.21 5.35
N PRO A 87 2.32 4.33 6.26
CA PRO A 87 2.68 2.94 5.94
C PRO A 87 1.51 2.14 5.39
N PHE A 88 0.26 2.57 5.68
CA PHE A 88 -0.97 2.00 5.12
C PHE A 88 -0.97 1.90 3.59
N LEU A 89 -0.21 2.73 2.89
CA LEU A 89 -0.08 2.69 1.43
C LEU A 89 0.47 1.32 0.97
N ILE A 90 1.39 0.72 1.71
CA ILE A 90 1.98 -0.59 1.37
C ILE A 90 0.97 -1.73 1.63
N PHE A 91 0.05 -1.55 2.58
CA PHE A 91 -0.94 -2.57 2.95
C PHE A 91 -2.09 -2.67 1.95
N PHE A 92 -2.38 -1.61 1.20
CA PHE A 92 -3.49 -1.64 0.25
C PHE A 92 -3.29 -2.63 -0.90
N ASN A 93 -4.41 -3.07 -1.48
CA ASN A 93 -4.37 -3.85 -2.70
C ASN A 93 -4.09 -2.90 -3.86
N LEU A 94 -2.95 -3.09 -4.52
CA LEU A 94 -2.49 -2.25 -5.62
C LEU A 94 -3.53 -2.14 -6.74
N GLU A 95 -4.05 -3.27 -7.24
CA GLU A 95 -4.97 -3.33 -8.38
C GLU A 95 -6.40 -2.89 -8.03
N ARG A 96 -6.82 -3.06 -6.76
CA ARG A 96 -8.19 -2.75 -6.35
C ARG A 96 -8.38 -1.38 -5.73
N VAL A 97 -7.31 -0.79 -5.17
CA VAL A 97 -7.40 0.44 -4.39
C VAL A 97 -6.49 1.52 -4.96
N LEU A 98 -5.17 1.32 -4.95
CA LEU A 98 -4.23 2.38 -5.30
C LEU A 98 -4.36 2.78 -6.78
N LYS A 99 -4.20 1.81 -7.69
CA LYS A 99 -4.25 2.05 -9.14
C LYS A 99 -5.56 2.69 -9.59
N PRO A 100 -6.74 2.11 -9.29
CA PRO A 100 -7.99 2.68 -9.77
C PRO A 100 -8.25 4.09 -9.26
N ARG A 101 -7.89 4.38 -8.00
CA ARG A 101 -8.13 5.70 -7.41
C ARG A 101 -7.15 6.74 -7.90
N PHE A 102 -5.89 6.35 -8.10
CA PHE A 102 -4.88 7.24 -8.66
C PHE A 102 -5.17 7.56 -10.13
N GLN A 103 -5.61 6.58 -10.92
CA GLN A 103 -6.03 6.80 -12.30
C GLN A 103 -7.22 7.75 -12.40
N ILE A 104 -8.20 7.65 -11.50
CA ILE A 104 -9.31 8.61 -11.43
C ILE A 104 -8.82 10.00 -11.02
N ALA A 105 -7.87 10.10 -10.08
CA ALA A 105 -7.24 11.37 -9.74
C ALA A 105 -6.60 12.04 -10.97
N CYS A 106 -5.80 11.30 -11.73
CA CYS A 106 -5.19 11.78 -12.98
C CYS A 106 -6.25 12.16 -14.02
N LYS A 107 -7.27 11.32 -14.25
CA LYS A 107 -8.32 11.61 -15.25
C LYS A 107 -9.13 12.87 -14.89
N ILE A 108 -9.42 13.08 -13.62
CA ILE A 108 -10.07 14.31 -13.13
C ILE A 108 -9.17 15.53 -13.38
N GLU A 109 -7.86 15.39 -13.18
CA GLU A 109 -6.87 16.42 -13.49
C GLU A 109 -6.80 16.72 -15.00
N ASP A 110 -6.69 15.69 -15.84
CA ASP A 110 -6.61 15.81 -17.31
C ASP A 110 -7.87 16.46 -17.90
N MET A 111 -9.04 16.19 -17.31
CA MET A 111 -10.31 16.81 -17.70
C MET A 111 -10.52 18.22 -17.12
N GLY A 112 -9.62 18.71 -16.26
CA GLY A 112 -9.76 20.01 -15.58
C GLY A 112 -10.94 20.08 -14.59
N LEU A 113 -11.36 18.95 -14.03
CA LEU A 113 -12.56 18.85 -13.18
C LEU A 113 -12.25 19.13 -11.70
N ALA A 114 -13.20 19.76 -10.99
CA ALA A 114 -13.15 19.89 -9.53
C ALA A 114 -14.11 18.90 -8.86
N PRO A 115 -13.76 18.26 -7.72
CA PRO A 115 -12.57 18.52 -6.90
C PRO A 115 -11.33 17.73 -7.33
N GLN A 116 -10.18 18.41 -7.36
CA GLN A 116 -8.87 17.81 -7.63
C GLN A 116 -8.39 16.92 -6.48
N ILE A 117 -7.79 15.77 -6.79
CA ILE A 117 -7.33 14.78 -5.79
C ILE A 117 -5.81 14.90 -5.62
N LYS A 118 -5.36 15.89 -4.85
CA LYS A 118 -3.92 16.20 -4.66
C LYS A 118 -3.52 16.29 -3.19
N GLY A 119 -2.22 16.24 -2.91
CA GLY A 119 -1.66 16.46 -1.57
C GLY A 119 -2.28 15.55 -0.49
N PRO A 120 -2.62 16.10 0.70
CA PRO A 120 -3.25 15.31 1.77
C PRO A 120 -4.59 14.66 1.37
N LEU A 121 -5.33 15.26 0.43
CA LEU A 121 -6.59 14.70 -0.05
C LEU A 121 -6.38 13.41 -0.84
N LEU A 122 -5.26 13.27 -1.56
CA LEU A 122 -4.89 12.04 -2.24
C LEU A 122 -4.74 10.87 -1.24
N LEU A 123 -4.00 11.09 -0.16
CA LEU A 123 -3.83 10.09 0.90
C LEU A 123 -5.16 9.71 1.55
N ARG A 124 -6.01 10.71 1.81
CA ARG A 124 -7.37 10.49 2.34
C ARG A 124 -8.22 9.69 1.37
N ALA A 125 -8.16 9.99 0.07
CA ALA A 125 -8.90 9.31 -0.98
C ALA A 125 -8.52 7.82 -1.05
N MET A 126 -7.24 7.47 -0.86
CA MET A 126 -6.80 6.06 -0.80
C MET A 126 -7.43 5.28 0.36
N ARG A 127 -7.77 5.95 1.47
CA ARG A 127 -8.38 5.30 2.65
C ARG A 127 -9.90 5.22 2.61
N MET A 128 -10.56 5.88 1.67
CA MET A 128 -12.03 5.90 1.62
C MET A 128 -12.62 4.50 1.35
N SER A 129 -13.85 4.26 1.79
CA SER A 129 -14.63 3.14 1.23
C SER A 129 -14.99 3.45 -0.23
N ASP A 130 -15.27 2.41 -1.02
CA ASP A 130 -15.66 2.61 -2.43
C ASP A 130 -16.89 3.52 -2.57
N LYS A 131 -17.92 3.29 -1.75
CA LYS A 131 -19.12 4.15 -1.72
C LYS A 131 -18.78 5.61 -1.47
N ARG A 132 -17.87 5.87 -0.52
CA ARG A 132 -17.46 7.24 -0.17
C ARG A 132 -16.62 7.88 -1.28
N PHE A 133 -15.69 7.13 -1.86
CA PHE A 133 -14.84 7.61 -2.95
C PHE A 133 -15.69 7.97 -4.17
N THR A 134 -16.57 7.07 -4.61
CA THR A 134 -17.47 7.31 -5.75
C THR A 134 -18.37 8.50 -5.49
N LYS A 135 -18.98 8.61 -4.31
CA LYS A 135 -19.81 9.78 -3.98
C LYS A 135 -19.03 11.09 -4.03
N ALA A 136 -17.79 11.11 -3.54
CA ALA A 136 -17.01 12.33 -3.38
C ALA A 136 -16.34 12.83 -4.67
N PHE A 137 -15.97 11.92 -5.60
CA PHE A 137 -15.14 12.25 -6.76
C PHE A 137 -15.72 11.81 -8.10
N ILE A 138 -16.81 11.05 -8.12
CA ILE A 138 -17.41 10.55 -9.37
C ILE A 138 -18.83 11.10 -9.49
N SER A 139 -19.69 10.78 -8.51
CA SER A 139 -21.10 11.20 -8.51
C SER A 139 -21.32 12.69 -8.23
N CYS A 140 -20.26 13.45 -7.93
CA CYS A 140 -20.33 14.89 -7.75
C CYS A 140 -20.36 15.66 -9.08
N HIS A 141 -20.06 15.00 -10.20
CA HIS A 141 -20.04 15.60 -11.53
C HIS A 141 -21.39 15.42 -12.26
N PRO A 142 -21.65 16.19 -13.32
CA PRO A 142 -22.80 15.97 -14.20
C PRO A 142 -22.87 14.53 -14.72
N GLU A 143 -24.07 14.04 -15.01
CA GLU A 143 -24.34 12.62 -15.30
C GLU A 143 -23.43 12.03 -16.38
N SER A 144 -23.18 12.76 -17.47
CA SER A 144 -22.31 12.33 -18.57
C SER A 144 -20.88 12.05 -18.10
N VAL A 145 -20.30 13.00 -17.35
CA VAL A 145 -18.94 12.91 -16.80
C VAL A 145 -18.86 11.83 -15.71
N ALA A 146 -19.85 11.79 -14.82
CA ALA A 146 -19.92 10.79 -13.76
C ALA A 146 -19.97 9.35 -14.33
N LYS A 147 -20.71 9.14 -15.43
CA LYS A 147 -20.78 7.85 -16.12
C LYS A 147 -19.44 7.47 -16.75
N GLU A 148 -18.74 8.41 -17.36
CA GLU A 148 -17.40 8.17 -17.93
C GLU A 148 -16.38 7.81 -16.84
N LEU A 149 -16.31 8.61 -15.77
CA LEU A 149 -15.42 8.37 -14.63
C LEU A 149 -15.73 7.04 -13.93
N LEU A 150 -17.02 6.71 -13.77
CA LEU A 150 -17.42 5.43 -13.17
C LEU A 150 -17.01 4.24 -14.03
N THR A 151 -17.11 4.36 -15.36
CA THR A 151 -16.68 3.32 -16.30
C THR A 151 -15.18 3.12 -16.19
N ALA A 152 -14.39 4.20 -16.29
CA ALA A 152 -12.94 4.14 -16.10
C ALA A 152 -12.54 3.52 -14.74
N TYR A 153 -13.26 3.86 -13.66
CA TYR A 153 -13.00 3.32 -12.33
C TYR A 153 -13.27 1.81 -12.23
N LYS A 154 -14.34 1.34 -12.89
CA LYS A 154 -14.68 -0.09 -12.94
C LYS A 154 -13.68 -0.87 -13.80
N ASP A 155 -13.29 -0.32 -14.93
CA ASP A 155 -12.32 -0.94 -15.84
C ASP A 155 -10.96 -1.09 -15.19
N ALA A 156 -10.49 -0.04 -14.51
CA ALA A 156 -9.27 -0.06 -13.72
C ALA A 156 -9.26 -1.14 -12.63
N LYS A 157 -10.42 -1.45 -12.04
CA LYS A 157 -10.57 -2.51 -11.04
C LYS A 157 -10.66 -3.92 -11.65
N CYS A 158 -11.02 -4.04 -12.91
CA CYS A 158 -11.33 -5.30 -13.57
C CYS A 158 -10.11 -5.95 -14.23
N VAL A 159 -8.89 -5.48 -13.95
CA VAL A 159 -7.65 -6.12 -14.42
C VAL A 159 -7.54 -7.52 -13.79
N LYS A 160 -8.06 -8.52 -14.51
CA LYS A 160 -7.99 -9.93 -14.17
C LYS A 160 -6.52 -10.30 -14.05
N ARG A 161 -6.13 -10.84 -12.90
CA ARG A 161 -4.81 -11.45 -12.75
C ARG A 161 -4.74 -12.66 -13.69
N LEU A 162 -3.92 -12.59 -14.73
CA LEU A 162 -3.47 -13.78 -15.48
C LEU A 162 -2.80 -14.83 -14.55
N ALA A 163 -2.43 -14.44 -13.33
CA ALA A 163 -1.74 -15.26 -12.33
C ALA A 163 -2.61 -15.72 -11.14
N GLU A 164 -3.95 -15.74 -11.24
CA GLU A 164 -4.81 -16.30 -10.18
C GLU A 164 -4.84 -17.84 -10.14
N SER A 165 -4.27 -18.53 -11.13
CA SER A 165 -4.19 -20.00 -11.17
C SER A 165 -3.21 -20.63 -10.16
N SER A 166 -2.39 -19.85 -9.44
CA SER A 166 -1.29 -20.41 -8.63
C SER A 166 -1.34 -20.12 -7.13
N LYS A 167 -2.41 -19.52 -6.60
CA LYS A 167 -2.55 -19.34 -5.14
C LYS A 167 -3.46 -20.40 -4.54
N LYS A 168 -2.92 -21.61 -4.36
CA LYS A 168 -3.44 -22.51 -3.33
C LYS A 168 -3.13 -21.86 -1.98
N ASN A 169 -4.09 -21.14 -1.41
CA ASN A 169 -4.03 -20.81 0.01
C ASN A 169 -4.29 -22.12 0.77
N LEU A 170 -3.23 -22.87 1.07
CA LEU A 170 -3.28 -23.88 2.11
C LEU A 170 -3.37 -23.13 3.43
N HIS A 171 -4.58 -22.98 3.95
CA HIS A 171 -4.77 -22.57 5.33
C HIS A 171 -4.53 -23.82 6.19
N THR A 172 -3.27 -24.17 6.42
CA THR A 172 -2.93 -25.05 7.53
C THR A 172 -3.05 -24.20 8.78
N GLY A 173 -4.26 -24.16 9.34
CA GLY A 173 -4.44 -23.72 10.73
C GLY A 173 -3.57 -24.57 11.64
N PHE A 174 -3.06 -23.97 12.72
CA PHE A 174 -2.38 -24.71 13.76
C PHE A 174 -3.36 -25.71 14.41
N PRO A 175 -2.99 -26.99 14.55
CA PRO A 175 -3.85 -27.99 15.13
C PRO A 175 -3.76 -27.90 16.65
N PHE A 176 -4.72 -27.21 17.26
CA PHE A 176 -5.14 -27.43 18.64
C PHE A 176 -6.66 -27.32 18.68
#